data_AF-A0A0P1BAU1-F1
#
_entry.id   AF-A0A0P1BAU1-F1
#
_cell.length_a   1.000
_cell.length_b   1.000
_cell.length_c   1.000
_cell.angle_alpha   90.00
_cell.angle_beta   90.00
_cell.angle_gamma   90.00
#
_symmetry.space_group_name_H-M   'P 1'
#
loop_
_entity.id
_entity.type
_entity.pdbx_description
1 polymer ?
#
loop_
_entity_poly.entity_id
_entity_poly.type
_entity_poly.pdbx_seq_one_letter_code
_entity_poly.pdbx_strand_id
1 'polypeptide(L)'
;MSGSSKENPRDEDRMDKRIAQTKLRLIIEDVQSEAVKKTLRCVQLEEELALAVRKVWTCLCLPVLDEERDGGDEGRCTSAKKVAQSVRSITLHVREMDGVAYTTGDRWDDEHKEIHISANHIANTSEDRRADELRGVLCHEMVHVWQFNGKGTFPGGAVEGVADWVRLKAGLAPPHWRRTPGDRVLPRMAGSTRGGRFACAQAERPPLP
;
A
#
# COMPACT_ATOMS: atom_id res chain seq x y z
N MET A 1 17.24 15.27 -17.25
CA MET A 1 17.69 15.76 -15.93
C MET A 1 16.87 15.03 -14.87
N SER A 2 17.42 13.94 -14.32
CA SER A 2 16.78 13.17 -13.25
C SER A 2 16.97 13.96 -11.96
N GLY A 3 15.89 14.58 -11.48
CA GLY A 3 15.84 15.13 -10.13
C GLY A 3 15.77 13.97 -9.14
N SER A 4 16.92 13.40 -8.79
CA SER A 4 17.03 12.55 -7.60
C SER A 4 16.88 13.49 -6.40
N SER A 5 15.65 13.61 -5.89
CA SER A 5 15.39 14.24 -4.60
C SER A 5 16.22 13.48 -3.58
N LYS A 6 17.36 14.07 -3.16
CA LYS A 6 18.12 13.52 -2.04
C LYS A 6 17.19 13.53 -0.83
N GLU A 7 16.94 12.36 -0.27
CA GLU A 7 16.15 12.20 0.95
C GLU A 7 16.79 13.07 2.05
N ASN A 8 15.97 13.90 2.71
CA ASN A 8 16.44 14.83 3.72
C ASN A 8 16.66 14.03 5.02
N PRO A 9 17.85 14.06 5.64
CA PRO A 9 18.19 13.22 6.79
C PRO A 9 17.24 13.33 7.99
N ARG A 10 16.55 14.47 8.12
CA ARG A 10 15.54 14.69 9.18
C ARG A 10 14.23 13.95 8.92
N ASP A 11 13.87 13.78 7.66
CA ASP A 11 12.62 13.12 7.27
C ASP A 11 12.81 11.59 7.35
N GLU A 12 14.02 11.09 7.05
CA GLU A 12 14.45 9.73 7.33
C GLU A 12 14.39 9.41 8.84
N ASP A 13 15.01 10.23 9.71
CA ASP A 13 14.97 10.01 11.17
C ASP A 13 13.54 10.03 11.73
N ARG A 14 12.67 10.90 11.20
CA ARG A 14 11.25 10.95 11.59
C ARG A 14 10.50 9.69 11.16
N MET A 15 10.77 9.20 9.95
CA MET A 15 10.23 7.96 9.43
C MET A 15 10.69 6.77 10.25
N ASP A 16 11.99 6.64 10.48
CA ASP A 16 12.58 5.53 11.23
C ASP A 16 12.05 5.48 12.66
N LYS A 17 11.90 6.62 13.34
CA LYS A 17 11.27 6.69 14.67
C LYS A 17 9.84 6.17 14.67
N ARG A 18 9.06 6.49 13.63
CA ARG A 18 7.66 6.05 13.54
C ARG A 18 7.55 4.58 13.15
N ILE A 19 8.35 4.14 12.19
CA ILE A 19 8.46 2.73 11.81
C ILE A 19 8.89 1.90 13.02
N ALA A 20 9.86 2.37 13.82
CA ALA A 20 10.31 1.69 15.02
C ALA A 20 9.23 1.59 16.13
N GLN A 21 8.27 2.52 16.15
CA GLN A 21 7.13 2.49 17.06
C GLN A 21 5.98 1.61 16.55
N THR A 22 5.89 1.38 15.23
CA THR A 22 4.89 0.51 14.63
C THR A 22 5.35 -0.94 14.71
N LYS A 23 4.62 -1.77 15.48
CA LYS A 23 4.91 -3.19 15.59
C LYS A 23 4.52 -3.92 14.30
N LEU A 24 5.50 -4.51 13.62
CA LEU A 24 5.27 -5.37 12.45
C LEU A 24 5.14 -6.83 12.90
N ARG A 25 4.16 -7.55 12.36
CA ARG A 25 3.93 -8.98 12.58
C ARG A 25 3.73 -9.69 11.25
N LEU A 26 4.15 -10.94 11.19
CA LEU A 26 3.94 -11.85 10.07
C LEU A 26 3.27 -13.12 10.59
N ILE A 27 2.16 -13.52 9.97
CA ILE A 27 1.42 -14.74 10.24
C ILE A 27 1.34 -15.56 8.96
N ILE A 28 1.65 -16.84 9.07
CA ILE A 28 1.57 -17.83 8.00
C ILE A 28 0.57 -18.89 8.45
N GLU A 29 -0.58 -18.98 7.79
CA GLU A 29 -1.72 -19.77 8.32
C GLU A 29 -1.70 -21.26 7.90
N ASP A 30 -0.86 -21.64 6.94
CA ASP A 30 -0.60 -23.05 6.60
C ASP A 30 0.75 -23.19 5.90
N VAL A 31 1.77 -23.67 6.62
CA VAL A 31 3.12 -23.89 6.07
C VAL A 31 3.23 -25.16 5.22
N GLN A 32 2.23 -26.05 5.26
CA GLN A 32 2.21 -27.27 4.47
C GLN A 32 1.60 -27.05 3.09
N SER A 33 0.77 -26.01 2.93
CA SER A 33 0.27 -25.55 1.63
C SER A 33 1.40 -25.29 0.63
N GLU A 34 1.26 -25.85 -0.58
CA GLU A 34 2.19 -25.59 -1.68
C GLU A 34 2.09 -24.15 -2.21
N ALA A 35 0.90 -23.54 -2.15
CA ALA A 35 0.72 -22.15 -2.54
C ALA A 35 1.45 -21.20 -1.59
N VAL A 36 1.34 -21.45 -0.28
CA VAL A 36 2.06 -20.70 0.75
C VAL A 36 3.56 -20.90 0.59
N LYS A 37 4.05 -22.15 0.45
CA LYS A 37 5.48 -22.42 0.23
C LYS A 37 6.03 -21.69 -1.00
N LYS A 38 5.30 -21.69 -2.13
CA LYS A 38 5.70 -20.95 -3.34
C LYS A 38 5.79 -19.45 -3.10
N THR A 39 4.89 -18.90 -2.31
CA THR A 39 4.88 -17.49 -1.90
C THR A 39 6.08 -17.17 -1.02
N LEU A 40 6.34 -17.98 0.02
CA LEU A 40 7.48 -17.79 0.94
C LEU A 40 8.84 -17.92 0.26
N ARG A 41 8.94 -18.73 -0.80
CA ARG A 41 10.21 -18.96 -1.52
C ARG A 41 10.56 -17.87 -2.52
N CYS A 42 9.61 -17.00 -2.89
CA CYS A 42 9.87 -16.02 -3.95
C CYS A 42 10.52 -14.71 -3.44
N VAL A 43 10.37 -14.39 -2.15
CA VAL A 43 10.96 -13.20 -1.51
C VAL A 43 11.21 -13.44 -0.03
N GLN A 44 12.06 -12.62 0.59
CA GLN A 44 12.15 -12.48 2.05
C GLN A 44 11.08 -11.52 2.54
N LEU A 45 9.97 -12.05 3.04
CA LEU A 45 8.78 -11.26 3.37
C LEU A 45 9.04 -10.17 4.42
N GLU A 46 9.93 -10.42 5.38
CA GLU A 46 10.32 -9.47 6.39
C GLU A 46 10.98 -8.21 5.81
N GLU A 47 11.84 -8.40 4.79
CA GLU A 47 12.51 -7.30 4.12
C GLU A 47 11.55 -6.52 3.23
N GLU A 48 10.70 -7.24 2.48
CA GLU A 48 9.70 -6.63 1.62
C GLU A 48 8.64 -5.86 2.41
N LEU A 49 8.26 -6.36 3.59
CA LEU A 49 7.37 -5.65 4.51
C LEU A 49 8.01 -4.33 4.96
N ALA A 50 9.26 -4.36 5.40
CA ALA A 50 9.99 -3.16 5.80
C ALA A 50 10.21 -2.17 4.63
N LEU A 51 10.42 -2.67 3.42
CA LEU A 51 10.58 -1.85 2.21
C LEU A 51 9.25 -1.21 1.79
N ALA A 52 8.15 -1.96 1.84
CA ALA A 52 6.81 -1.46 1.54
C ALA A 52 6.42 -0.33 2.50
N VAL A 53 6.66 -0.52 3.81
CA VAL A 53 6.44 0.53 4.81
C VAL A 53 7.20 1.79 4.45
N ARG A 54 8.52 1.70 4.24
CA ARG A 54 9.36 2.86 3.87
C ARG A 54 8.85 3.55 2.61
N LYS A 55 8.57 2.78 1.55
CA LYS A 55 8.12 3.34 0.27
C LYS A 55 6.78 4.07 0.40
N VAL A 56 5.81 3.48 1.10
CA VAL A 56 4.50 4.11 1.33
C VAL A 56 4.66 5.35 2.19
N TRP A 57 5.46 5.31 3.25
CA TRP A 57 5.67 6.46 4.10
C TRP A 57 6.29 7.63 3.33
N THR A 58 7.29 7.38 2.49
CA THR A 58 7.91 8.40 1.64
C THR A 58 6.94 8.98 0.61
N CYS A 59 6.09 8.16 0.00
CA CYS A 59 5.19 8.62 -1.08
C CYS A 59 3.87 9.24 -0.57
N LEU A 60 3.35 8.75 0.55
CA LEU A 60 2.01 9.07 1.05
C LEU A 60 2.05 9.88 2.34
N CYS A 61 2.86 9.48 3.32
CA CYS A 61 2.80 10.03 4.67
C CYS A 61 3.65 11.30 4.82
N LEU A 62 4.90 11.30 4.34
CA LEU A 62 5.81 12.45 4.46
C LEU A 62 5.21 13.74 3.86
N PRO A 63 4.64 13.75 2.64
CA PRO A 63 4.06 14.97 2.07
C PRO A 63 2.95 15.56 2.94
N VAL A 64 2.07 14.71 3.50
CA VAL A 64 0.98 15.13 4.39
C VAL A 64 1.51 15.68 5.72
N LEU A 65 2.68 15.22 6.15
CA LEU A 65 3.32 15.61 7.40
C LEU A 65 4.22 16.86 7.27
N ASP A 66 4.53 17.29 6.05
CA ASP A 66 5.42 18.42 5.74
C ASP A 66 4.70 19.72 5.35
N GLU A 67 3.39 19.69 5.05
CA GLU A 67 2.57 20.88 4.75
C GLU A 67 2.55 21.96 5.87
N GLU A 68 3.16 21.70 7.04
CA GLU A 68 3.27 22.63 8.16
C GLU A 68 4.43 23.64 8.09
N ARG A 69 5.28 23.63 7.04
CA ARG A 69 6.44 24.56 6.98
C ARG A 69 6.17 25.94 6.38
N ASP A 70 5.05 26.17 5.69
CA ASP A 70 4.88 27.39 4.87
C ASP A 70 3.60 28.22 5.17
N GLY A 71 2.89 27.93 6.27
CA GLY A 71 1.72 28.72 6.67
C GLY A 71 1.52 28.70 8.19
N GLY A 72 1.51 29.89 8.81
CA GLY A 72 1.42 30.11 10.26
C GLY A 72 0.08 29.73 10.92
N ASP A 73 -0.45 28.54 10.64
CA ASP A 73 -1.58 27.94 11.37
C ASP A 73 -1.07 26.78 12.22
N GLU A 74 -0.35 27.11 13.30
CA GLU A 74 0.04 26.16 14.35
C GLU A 74 -1.22 25.57 15.02
N GLY A 75 -1.78 24.49 14.47
CA GLY A 75 -2.83 23.76 15.17
C GLY A 75 -3.75 22.85 14.36
N ARG A 76 -3.80 22.93 13.02
CA ARG A 76 -4.76 22.12 12.25
C ARG A 76 -4.25 20.71 11.94
N CYS A 77 -4.46 19.78 12.88
CA CYS A 77 -4.24 18.36 12.65
C CYS A 77 -5.29 17.77 11.68
N THR A 78 -4.92 17.59 10.40
CA THR A 78 -5.79 17.01 9.37
C THR A 78 -6.11 15.54 9.66
N SER A 79 -7.25 15.04 9.17
CA SER A 79 -7.61 13.62 9.33
C SER A 79 -6.57 12.68 8.72
N ALA A 80 -5.96 13.05 7.58
CA ALA A 80 -4.86 12.29 6.99
C ALA A 80 -3.61 12.25 7.89
N LYS A 81 -3.26 13.38 8.53
CA LYS A 81 -2.18 13.44 9.52
C LYS A 81 -2.46 12.55 10.73
N LYS A 82 -3.71 12.50 11.21
CA LYS A 82 -4.10 11.60 12.30
C LYS A 82 -3.93 10.13 11.90
N VAL A 83 -4.41 9.74 10.73
CA VAL A 83 -4.29 8.35 10.24
C VAL A 83 -2.82 7.95 10.06
N ALA A 84 -1.99 8.82 9.47
CA ALA A 84 -0.56 8.58 9.31
C ALA A 84 0.17 8.34 10.65
N GLN A 85 -0.37 8.86 11.75
CA GLN A 85 0.23 8.81 13.09
C GLN A 85 -0.41 7.79 14.04
N SER A 86 -1.57 7.21 13.68
CA SER A 86 -2.34 6.37 14.59
C SER A 86 -2.02 4.88 14.50
N VAL A 87 -1.38 4.42 13.42
CA VAL A 87 -1.13 2.97 13.24
C VAL A 87 -0.06 2.46 14.20
N ARG A 88 -0.48 1.66 15.19
CA ARG A 88 0.40 1.05 16.20
C ARG A 88 0.97 -0.27 15.75
N SER A 89 0.24 -1.04 14.93
CA SER A 89 0.76 -2.29 14.42
C SER A 89 0.15 -2.72 13.09
N ILE A 90 0.94 -3.50 12.36
CA ILE A 90 0.58 -4.07 11.07
C ILE A 90 0.86 -5.57 11.13
N THR A 91 -0.13 -6.39 10.79
CA THR A 91 0.00 -7.84 10.69
C THR A 91 -0.17 -8.26 9.23
N LEU A 92 0.87 -8.83 8.64
CA LEU A 92 0.78 -9.44 7.33
C LEU A 92 0.38 -10.91 7.49
N HIS A 93 -0.72 -11.32 6.87
CA HIS A 93 -1.19 -12.69 6.76
C HIS A 93 -0.90 -13.22 5.36
N VAL A 94 -0.20 -14.36 5.29
CA VAL A 94 -0.05 -15.15 4.07
C VAL A 94 -0.82 -16.45 4.26
N ARG A 95 -1.89 -16.61 3.48
CA ARG A 95 -2.84 -17.72 3.60
C ARG A 95 -3.43 -18.09 2.26
N GLU A 96 -3.95 -19.30 2.15
CA GLU A 96 -4.83 -19.64 1.02
C GLU A 96 -6.18 -18.93 1.20
N MET A 97 -6.61 -18.25 0.14
CA MET A 97 -7.90 -17.55 0.06
C MET A 97 -8.20 -17.22 -1.40
N ASP A 98 -9.46 -16.89 -1.68
CA ASP A 98 -9.87 -16.37 -2.99
C ASP A 98 -9.49 -14.90 -3.16
N GLY A 99 -9.56 -14.41 -4.40
CA GLY A 99 -9.18 -13.05 -4.78
C GLY A 99 -7.67 -12.80 -4.64
N VAL A 100 -7.27 -11.52 -4.62
CA VAL A 100 -5.85 -11.13 -4.60
C VAL A 100 -5.35 -10.83 -3.20
N ALA A 101 -5.95 -9.82 -2.56
CA ALA A 101 -5.62 -9.38 -1.21
C ALA A 101 -6.72 -8.45 -0.67
N TYR A 102 -6.63 -8.13 0.62
CA TYR A 102 -7.35 -7.01 1.22
C TYR A 102 -6.62 -6.48 2.46
N THR A 103 -6.92 -5.23 2.81
CA THR A 103 -6.50 -4.59 4.06
C THR A 103 -7.70 -4.29 4.93
N THR A 104 -7.57 -4.56 6.23
CA THR A 104 -8.62 -4.28 7.22
C THR A 104 -8.01 -3.73 8.50
N GLY A 105 -8.79 -2.96 9.26
CA GLY A 105 -8.54 -2.70 10.68
C GLY A 105 -9.49 -3.50 11.56
N ASP A 106 -9.20 -3.61 12.85
CA ASP A 106 -10.22 -4.04 13.82
C ASP A 106 -11.29 -2.95 13.92
N ARG A 107 -12.57 -3.34 13.92
CA ARG A 107 -13.70 -2.40 14.08
C ARG A 107 -13.65 -1.62 15.39
N TRP A 108 -13.00 -2.18 16.41
CA TRP A 108 -12.79 -1.57 17.73
C TRP A 108 -11.39 -0.99 17.90
N ASP A 109 -10.45 -1.40 17.06
CA ASP A 109 -9.06 -0.98 17.10
C ASP A 109 -8.50 -0.77 15.69
N ASP A 110 -8.92 0.32 15.06
CA ASP A 110 -8.47 0.68 13.71
C ASP A 110 -7.00 1.13 13.66
N GLU A 111 -6.32 1.17 14.82
CA GLU A 111 -4.89 1.41 14.94
C GLU A 111 -4.06 0.12 14.75
N HIS A 112 -4.73 -1.03 14.72
CA HIS A 112 -4.16 -2.32 14.33
C HIS A 112 -4.67 -2.70 12.94
N LYS A 113 -3.76 -2.73 11.98
CA LYS A 113 -4.07 -3.07 10.59
C LYS A 113 -3.62 -4.48 10.28
N GLU A 114 -4.39 -5.14 9.44
CA GLU A 114 -4.10 -6.45 8.90
C GLU A 114 -4.11 -6.38 7.39
N ILE A 115 -3.10 -6.97 6.77
CA ILE A 115 -3.02 -7.18 5.33
C ILE A 115 -3.11 -8.67 5.10
N HIS A 116 -4.05 -9.11 4.28
CA HIS A 116 -4.26 -10.50 3.93
C HIS A 116 -3.92 -10.71 2.46
N ILE A 117 -2.87 -11.47 2.16
CA ILE A 117 -2.44 -11.78 0.79
C ILE A 117 -2.82 -13.22 0.44
N SER A 118 -3.46 -13.39 -0.72
CA SER A 118 -3.77 -14.71 -1.26
C SER A 118 -2.52 -15.41 -1.76
N ALA A 119 -2.13 -16.48 -1.06
CA ALA A 119 -1.10 -17.39 -1.54
C ALA A 119 -1.50 -18.07 -2.87
N ASN A 120 -2.81 -18.26 -3.11
CA ASN A 120 -3.32 -18.85 -4.36
C ASN A 120 -3.05 -17.92 -5.56
N HIS A 121 -3.32 -16.62 -5.42
CA HIS A 121 -3.03 -15.62 -6.45
C HIS A 121 -1.53 -15.59 -6.79
N ILE A 122 -0.68 -15.53 -5.77
CA ILE A 122 0.77 -15.48 -5.96
C ILE A 122 1.29 -16.77 -6.58
N ALA A 123 0.82 -17.93 -6.13
CA ALA A 123 1.21 -19.22 -6.69
C ALA A 123 0.81 -19.40 -8.16
N ASN A 124 -0.33 -18.82 -8.57
CA ASN A 124 -0.84 -18.84 -9.93
C ASN A 124 -0.19 -17.79 -10.85
N THR A 125 0.57 -16.85 -10.28
CA THR A 125 1.39 -15.92 -11.07
C THR A 125 2.58 -16.66 -11.68
N SER A 126 2.96 -16.27 -12.91
CA SER A 126 4.12 -16.84 -13.60
C SER A 126 5.40 -16.65 -12.77
N GLU A 127 6.29 -17.64 -12.84
CA GLU A 127 7.46 -17.71 -11.97
C GLU A 127 8.38 -16.48 -12.08
N ASP A 128 8.56 -15.97 -13.30
CA ASP A 128 9.35 -14.77 -13.61
C ASP A 128 8.76 -13.47 -13.06
N ARG A 129 7.46 -13.44 -12.76
CA ARG A 129 6.73 -12.26 -12.26
C ARG A 129 6.28 -12.39 -10.81
N ARG A 130 6.36 -13.57 -10.22
CA ARG A 130 5.78 -13.87 -8.90
C ARG A 130 6.27 -12.94 -7.81
N ALA A 131 7.58 -12.71 -7.75
CA ALA A 131 8.17 -11.81 -6.76
C ALA A 131 7.70 -10.36 -6.95
N ASP A 132 7.68 -9.86 -8.19
CA ASP A 132 7.21 -8.51 -8.52
C ASP A 132 5.72 -8.32 -8.22
N GLU A 133 4.91 -9.35 -8.47
CA GLU A 133 3.47 -9.31 -8.17
C GLU A 133 3.23 -9.29 -6.66
N LEU A 134 3.93 -10.13 -5.90
CA LEU A 134 3.85 -10.12 -4.44
C LEU A 134 4.24 -8.76 -3.85
N ARG A 135 5.37 -8.20 -4.30
CA ARG A 135 5.82 -6.85 -3.89
C ARG A 135 4.78 -5.79 -4.25
N GLY A 136 4.22 -5.88 -5.45
CA GLY A 136 3.24 -4.94 -5.95
C GLY A 136 1.94 -4.96 -5.15
N VAL A 137 1.41 -6.16 -4.89
CA VAL A 137 0.21 -6.37 -4.06
C VAL A 137 0.47 -5.91 -2.63
N LEU A 138 1.60 -6.29 -2.03
CA LEU A 138 1.98 -5.82 -0.69
C LEU A 138 2.07 -4.29 -0.62
N CYS A 139 2.69 -3.66 -1.62
CA CYS A 139 2.79 -2.20 -1.67
C CYS A 139 1.42 -1.53 -1.81
N HIS A 140 0.52 -2.11 -2.60
CA HIS A 140 -0.86 -1.63 -2.78
C HIS A 140 -1.63 -1.66 -1.46
N GLU A 141 -1.67 -2.83 -0.81
CA GLU A 141 -2.35 -3.01 0.45
C GLU A 141 -1.73 -2.17 1.57
N MET A 142 -0.41 -2.01 1.57
CA MET A 142 0.29 -1.15 2.53
C MET A 142 -0.14 0.32 2.43
N VAL A 143 -0.62 0.80 1.27
CA VAL A 143 -1.19 2.16 1.17
C VAL A 143 -2.47 2.26 2.00
N HIS A 144 -3.36 1.27 1.93
CA HIS A 144 -4.63 1.29 2.64
C HIS A 144 -4.47 1.27 4.18
N VAL A 145 -3.29 0.89 4.69
CA VAL A 145 -2.94 1.01 6.12
C VAL A 145 -2.98 2.46 6.59
N TRP A 146 -2.46 3.39 5.79
CA TRP A 146 -2.30 4.82 6.17
C TRP A 146 -3.14 5.79 5.33
N GLN A 147 -3.88 5.29 4.35
CA GLN A 147 -4.72 6.13 3.51
C GLN A 147 -6.01 6.53 4.23
N PHE A 148 -6.23 7.83 4.37
CA PHE A 148 -7.52 8.34 4.83
C PHE A 148 -8.55 8.31 3.69
N ASN A 149 -9.58 7.48 3.83
CA ASN A 149 -10.65 7.30 2.83
C ASN A 149 -11.89 8.19 3.06
N GLY A 150 -11.75 9.30 3.81
CA GLY A 150 -12.88 10.19 4.08
C GLY A 150 -13.98 9.57 4.94
N LYS A 151 -13.68 8.59 5.79
CA LYS A 151 -14.68 7.80 6.54
C LYS A 151 -15.68 7.08 5.59
N GLY A 152 -15.17 6.54 4.48
CA GLY A 152 -15.98 5.87 3.47
C GLY A 152 -16.75 6.78 2.52
N THR A 153 -16.58 8.10 2.61
CA THR A 153 -17.19 9.05 1.66
C THR A 153 -16.35 9.27 0.41
N PHE A 154 -15.08 8.88 0.44
CA PHE A 154 -14.20 9.00 -0.73
C PHE A 154 -14.55 7.91 -1.74
N PRO A 155 -14.66 8.22 -3.05
CA PRO A 155 -15.00 7.22 -4.05
C PRO A 155 -14.01 6.06 -4.05
N GLY A 156 -14.49 4.81 -4.03
CA GLY A 156 -13.64 3.62 -3.95
C GLY A 156 -12.55 3.59 -5.04
N GLY A 157 -12.91 3.90 -6.29
CA GLY A 157 -11.91 3.97 -7.38
C GLY A 157 -10.82 5.03 -7.18
N ALA A 158 -11.08 6.09 -6.41
CA ALA A 158 -10.05 7.06 -6.05
C ALA A 158 -9.18 6.57 -4.89
N VAL A 159 -9.73 5.77 -3.97
CA VAL A 159 -8.95 5.07 -2.92
C VAL A 159 -7.94 4.13 -3.58
N GLU A 160 -8.42 3.26 -4.48
CA GLU A 160 -7.59 2.33 -5.26
C GLU A 160 -6.57 3.05 -6.13
N GLY A 161 -6.97 4.15 -6.79
CA GLY A 161 -6.07 4.90 -7.67
C GLY A 161 -4.84 5.51 -6.96
N VAL A 162 -4.95 5.87 -5.68
CA VAL A 162 -3.78 6.32 -4.90
C VAL A 162 -2.86 5.14 -4.59
N ALA A 163 -3.42 3.98 -4.24
CA ALA A 163 -2.63 2.77 -4.00
C ALA A 163 -1.86 2.35 -5.26
N ASP A 164 -2.53 2.37 -6.42
CA ASP A 164 -1.91 2.11 -7.72
C ASP A 164 -0.84 3.15 -8.08
N TRP A 165 -1.05 4.42 -7.74
CA TRP A 165 -0.05 5.47 -7.94
C TRP A 165 1.23 5.24 -7.11
N VAL A 166 1.10 4.84 -5.84
CA VAL A 166 2.28 4.50 -5.01
C VAL A 166 2.98 3.26 -5.52
N ARG A 167 2.23 2.21 -5.90
CA ARG A 167 2.78 1.00 -6.54
C ARG A 167 3.56 1.34 -7.82
N LEU A 168 3.05 2.26 -8.64
CA LEU A 168 3.75 2.76 -9.82
C LEU A 168 5.03 3.52 -9.45
N LYS A 169 4.99 4.38 -8.42
CA LYS A 169 6.17 5.10 -7.90
C LYS A 169 7.23 4.16 -7.30
N ALA A 170 6.82 2.97 -6.85
CA ALA A 170 7.71 1.91 -6.40
C ALA A 170 8.36 1.12 -7.55
N GLY A 171 7.95 1.35 -8.81
CA GLY A 171 8.43 0.59 -9.97
C GLY A 171 7.78 -0.78 -10.13
N LEU A 172 6.66 -1.02 -9.45
CA LEU A 172 5.99 -2.32 -9.36
C LEU A 172 4.71 -2.39 -10.22
N ALA A 173 4.69 -1.65 -11.33
CA ALA A 173 3.54 -1.60 -12.23
C ALA A 173 3.28 -3.00 -12.84
N PRO A 174 2.04 -3.53 -12.74
CA PRO A 174 1.70 -4.79 -13.37
C PRO A 174 1.71 -4.67 -14.91
N PRO A 175 1.94 -5.79 -15.63
CA PRO A 175 2.15 -5.77 -17.08
C PRO A 175 0.98 -5.21 -17.91
N HIS A 176 -0.24 -5.22 -17.37
CA HIS A 176 -1.44 -4.71 -18.04
C HIS A 176 -1.61 -3.19 -17.92
N TRP A 177 -0.78 -2.49 -17.14
CA TRP A 177 -0.77 -1.00 -17.07
C TRP A 177 0.08 -0.36 -18.18
N ARG A 178 0.41 -1.11 -19.24
CA ARG A 178 1.12 -0.56 -20.38
C ARG A 178 0.32 0.59 -20.97
N ARG A 179 1.00 1.73 -21.12
CA ARG A 179 0.48 2.87 -21.86
C ARG A 179 0.23 2.43 -23.29
N THR A 180 -1.00 2.53 -23.76
CA THR A 180 -1.28 2.39 -25.19
C THR A 180 -0.68 3.59 -25.91
N PRO A 181 -0.08 3.44 -27.11
CA PRO A 181 0.28 4.58 -27.94
C PRO A 181 -0.97 5.42 -28.22
N GLY A 182 -1.12 6.55 -27.52
CA GLY A 182 -2.34 7.36 -27.55
C GLY A 182 -2.78 7.92 -26.19
N ASP A 183 -2.28 7.39 -25.07
CA ASP A 183 -2.58 7.90 -23.74
C ASP A 183 -1.97 9.29 -23.53
N ARG A 184 -2.74 10.34 -23.85
CA ARG A 184 -2.35 11.74 -23.65
C ARG A 184 -2.07 11.99 -22.17
N VAL A 185 -0.91 12.58 -21.88
CA VAL A 185 -0.72 13.32 -20.63
C VAL A 185 -1.74 14.45 -20.65
N LEU A 186 -2.78 14.37 -19.82
CA LEU A 186 -3.69 15.50 -19.67
C LEU A 186 -2.86 16.68 -19.11
N PRO A 187 -2.86 17.84 -19.79
CA PRO A 187 -2.32 19.05 -19.20
C PRO A 187 -3.13 19.37 -17.95
N ARG A 188 -2.46 19.99 -16.97
CA ARG A 188 -3.03 20.50 -15.71
C ARG A 188 -4.49 20.96 -15.86
N MET A 189 -5.37 20.35 -15.07
CA MET A 189 -6.72 20.80 -14.68
C MET A 189 -7.70 21.11 -15.82
N ALA A 190 -8.55 20.13 -16.16
CA ALA A 190 -9.98 20.33 -16.44
C ALA A 190 -10.68 18.97 -16.39
N GLY A 191 -11.80 18.90 -15.66
CA GLY A 191 -12.52 17.65 -15.37
C GLY A 191 -12.96 16.89 -16.61
N SER A 192 -12.67 15.59 -16.65
CA SER A 192 -13.36 14.63 -17.50
C SER A 192 -13.12 13.21 -16.99
N THR A 193 -14.19 12.60 -16.49
CA THR A 193 -14.28 11.24 -15.98
C THR A 193 -14.26 10.21 -17.11
N ARG A 194 -13.08 9.68 -17.46
CA ARG A 194 -12.96 8.33 -18.05
C ARG A 194 -11.73 7.65 -17.46
N GLY A 195 -11.97 6.94 -16.36
CA GLY A 195 -10.96 6.10 -15.72
C GLY A 195 -10.61 4.91 -16.60
N GLY A 196 -9.33 4.78 -16.92
CA GLY A 196 -8.76 3.46 -17.20
C GLY A 196 -9.00 2.57 -15.98
N ARG A 197 -9.30 1.29 -16.20
CA ARG A 197 -9.49 0.33 -15.09
C ARG A 197 -8.13 0.05 -14.46
N PHE A 198 -7.80 0.85 -13.46
CA PHE A 198 -6.73 0.62 -12.48
C PHE A 198 -7.43 -0.01 -11.28
N ALA A 199 -7.53 -1.34 -11.26
CA ALA A 199 -8.03 -2.04 -10.08
C ALA A 199 -7.45 -3.46 -10.07
N CYS A 200 -6.72 -3.77 -9.00
CA CYS A 200 -6.49 -5.14 -8.59
C CYS A 200 -7.83 -5.72 -8.11
N ALA A 201 -8.19 -6.95 -8.50
CA ALA A 201 -9.44 -7.57 -8.03
C ALA A 201 -9.29 -7.93 -6.55
N GLN A 202 -9.72 -7.04 -5.66
CA GLN A 202 -9.70 -7.28 -4.22
C GLN A 202 -10.58 -8.49 -3.87
N ALA A 203 -10.14 -9.27 -2.89
CA ALA A 203 -10.96 -10.34 -2.35
C ALA A 203 -12.09 -9.74 -1.51
N GLU A 204 -13.30 -10.28 -1.62
CA GLU A 204 -14.39 -9.91 -0.71
C GLU A 204 -14.05 -10.40 0.70
N ARG A 205 -14.26 -9.55 1.71
CA ARG A 205 -14.06 -9.91 3.11
C ARG A 205 -14.96 -11.11 3.44
N PRO A 206 -14.43 -12.24 3.94
CA PRO A 206 -15.28 -13.33 4.35
C PRO A 206 -16.19 -12.87 5.51
N PRO A 207 -17.47 -13.29 5.54
CA PRO A 207 -18.32 -13.05 6.70
C PRO A 207 -17.69 -13.72 7.92
N LEU A 208 -17.64 -12.98 9.04
CA LEU A 208 -17.14 -13.52 10.30
C LEU A 208 -18.07 -14.65 10.79
N PRO A 209 -17.53 -15.67 11.49
CA PRO A 209 -18.35 -16.67 12.18
C PRO A 209 -19.26 -16.04 13.25
#